data_AF-A0A2R6J8H5-F1
#
_entry.id   AF-A0A2R6J8H5-F1
#
_cell.length_a   1.000
_cell.length_b   1.000
_cell.length_c   1.000
_cell.angle_alpha   90.00
_cell.angle_beta   90.00
_cell.angle_gamma   90.00
#
_symmetry.space_group_name_H-M   'P 1'
#
loop_
_entity.id
_entity.type
_entity.pdbx_description
1 polymer ?
#
loop_
_entity_poly.entity_id
_entity_poly.type
_entity_poly.pdbx_seq_one_letter_code
_entity_poly.pdbx_strand_id
1 'polypeptide(L)'
;MATVFLTGFPGFLGSALVKRLLDRHDDETRVTCLIQSKYREQAEERAADIEADADRIDLVEGDITDADLGLGDAYDDLQDETVEAYHLAAIYDLTMDREPG
;
A
#
# COMPACT_ATOMS: atom_id res chain seq x y z
N MET A 1 -5.91 -0.82 -15.27
CA MET A 1 -6.50 0.45 -14.79
C MET A 1 -5.37 1.25 -14.14
N ALA A 2 -5.29 2.57 -14.26
CA ALA A 2 -4.14 3.29 -13.70
C ALA A 2 -4.20 3.32 -12.16
N THR A 3 -3.09 3.03 -11.48
CA THR A 3 -3.01 3.04 -10.01
C THR A 3 -1.80 3.81 -9.48
N VAL A 4 -1.96 4.42 -8.31
CA VAL A 4 -0.85 4.91 -7.49
C VAL A 4 -0.45 3.81 -6.51
N PHE A 5 0.77 3.31 -6.63
CA PHE A 5 1.29 2.27 -5.76
C PHE A 5 1.89 2.88 -4.48
N LEU A 6 1.56 2.30 -3.32
CA LEU A 6 2.03 2.79 -2.02
C LEU A 6 2.51 1.65 -1.12
N THR A 7 3.66 1.84 -0.47
CA THR A 7 4.10 1.01 0.66
C THR A 7 4.03 1.79 1.98
N GLY A 8 3.86 1.09 3.10
CA GLY A 8 3.82 1.70 4.44
C GLY A 8 2.41 1.96 4.96
N PHE A 9 1.38 1.46 4.26
CA PHE A 9 0.03 1.31 4.79
C PHE A 9 -0.06 0.05 5.66
N PRO A 10 -0.88 -0.01 6.73
CA PRO A 10 -1.75 1.03 7.29
C PRO A 10 -1.06 1.96 8.32
N GLY A 11 0.25 2.12 8.21
CA GLY A 11 1.05 3.00 9.07
C GLY A 11 0.61 4.46 9.01
N PHE A 12 0.95 5.22 10.06
CA PHE A 12 0.48 6.60 10.25
C PHE A 12 0.71 7.51 9.02
N LEU A 13 1.94 7.54 8.49
CA LEU A 13 2.25 8.35 7.31
C LEU A 13 1.61 7.81 6.03
N GLY A 14 1.61 6.49 5.85
CA GLY A 14 0.99 5.83 4.69
C GLY A 14 -0.50 6.17 4.59
N SER A 15 -1.26 6.00 5.66
CA SER A 15 -2.69 6.34 5.69
C SER A 15 -2.96 7.83 5.48
N ALA A 16 -2.13 8.71 6.06
CA ALA A 16 -2.27 10.14 5.86
C ALA A 16 -1.95 10.57 4.42
N LEU A 17 -1.11 9.81 3.71
CA LEU A 17 -0.81 10.02 2.30
C LEU A 17 -1.92 9.48 1.40
N VAL A 18 -2.42 8.25 1.65
CA VAL A 18 -3.54 7.66 0.88
C VAL A 18 -4.71 8.64 0.80
N LYS A 19 -5.14 9.23 1.92
CA LYS A 19 -6.20 10.23 1.93
C LYS A 19 -5.94 11.41 0.97
N ARG A 20 -4.71 11.94 0.97
CA ARG A 20 -4.32 13.05 0.09
C ARG A 20 -4.21 12.65 -1.38
N LEU A 21 -3.85 11.40 -1.66
CA LEU A 21 -3.80 10.88 -3.02
C LEU A 21 -5.22 10.73 -3.58
N LEU A 22 -6.14 10.19 -2.80
CA LEU A 22 -7.56 10.10 -3.20
C LEU A 22 -8.17 11.49 -3.46
N ASP A 23 -7.83 12.50 -2.64
CA ASP A 23 -8.29 13.89 -2.84
C ASP A 23 -7.65 14.56 -4.07
N ARG A 24 -6.43 14.16 -4.46
CA ARG A 24 -5.65 14.77 -5.54
C ARG A 24 -6.05 14.24 -6.92
N HIS A 25 -6.43 12.96 -6.99
CA HIS A 25 -6.69 12.26 -8.24
C HIS A 25 -8.19 12.07 -8.48
N ASP A 26 -8.60 11.99 -9.75
CA ASP A 26 -9.98 11.71 -10.15
C ASP A 26 -10.48 10.36 -9.62
N ASP A 27 -11.81 10.19 -9.58
CA ASP A 27 -12.49 9.02 -9.03
C ASP A 27 -12.16 7.71 -9.78
N GLU A 28 -11.54 7.77 -10.96
CA GLU A 28 -11.11 6.60 -11.73
C GLU A 28 -9.73 6.10 -11.30
N THR A 29 -8.93 6.94 -10.64
CA THR A 29 -7.61 6.58 -10.13
C THR A 29 -7.73 5.86 -8.80
N ARG A 30 -7.10 4.68 -8.72
CA ARG A 30 -7.01 3.86 -7.50
C ARG A 30 -5.68 4.07 -6.77
N VAL A 31 -5.65 3.69 -5.48
CA VAL A 31 -4.44 3.63 -4.67
C VAL A 31 -4.24 2.19 -4.20
N THR A 32 -3.26 1.50 -4.80
CA THR A 32 -2.91 0.12 -4.43
C THR A 32 -1.85 0.13 -3.34
N CYS A 33 -2.21 -0.36 -2.16
CA CYS A 33 -1.32 -0.43 -1.01
C CYS A 33 -0.75 -1.84 -0.84
N LEU A 34 0.58 -1.95 -0.87
CA LEU A 34 1.28 -3.16 -0.43
C LEU A 34 1.29 -3.22 1.10
N ILE A 35 0.80 -4.33 1.64
CA ILE A 35 0.75 -4.61 3.08
C ILE A 35 1.34 -5.98 3.40
N GLN A 36 1.92 -6.15 4.58
CA GLN A 36 2.25 -7.48 5.09
C GLN A 36 0.96 -8.15 5.59
N SER A 37 0.79 -9.46 5.37
CA SER A 37 -0.44 -10.21 5.72
C SER A 37 -0.86 -10.06 7.19
N LYS A 38 0.11 -9.90 8.11
CA LYS A 38 -0.17 -9.66 9.54
C LYS A 38 -0.92 -8.35 9.84
N TYR A 39 -0.92 -7.41 8.89
CA TYR A 39 -1.62 -6.13 9.00
C TYR A 39 -2.91 -6.07 8.16
N ARG A 40 -3.35 -7.19 7.55
CA ARG A 40 -4.53 -7.26 6.68
C ARG A 40 -5.79 -6.66 7.32
N GLU A 41 -6.16 -7.14 8.49
CA GLU A 41 -7.35 -6.68 9.21
C GLU A 41 -7.27 -5.18 9.53
N GLN A 42 -6.13 -4.72 10.05
CA GLN A 42 -5.90 -3.29 10.33
C GLN A 42 -5.96 -2.43 9.06
N ALA A 43 -5.51 -2.97 7.92
CA ALA A 43 -5.54 -2.28 6.64
C ALA A 43 -6.97 -2.13 6.12
N GLU A 44 -7.81 -3.15 6.27
CA GLU A 44 -9.22 -3.10 5.91
C GLU A 44 -9.99 -2.07 6.72
N GLU A 45 -9.82 -2.10 8.05
CA GLU A 45 -10.43 -1.11 8.95
C GLU A 45 -10.01 0.31 8.56
N ARG A 46 -8.72 0.51 8.32
CA ARG A 46 -8.19 1.82 7.93
C ARG A 46 -8.67 2.27 6.55
N ALA A 47 -8.81 1.35 5.59
CA ALA A 47 -9.32 1.67 4.27
C ALA A 47 -10.79 2.11 4.37
N ALA A 48 -11.60 1.38 5.13
CA ALA A 48 -13.00 1.73 5.37
C ALA A 48 -13.16 3.08 6.10
N ASP A 49 -12.27 3.40 7.05
CA ASP A 49 -12.24 4.71 7.74
C ASP A 49 -11.90 5.88 6.79
N ILE A 50 -11.05 5.64 5.78
CA ILE A 50 -10.62 6.66 4.83
C ILE A 50 -11.67 6.85 3.74
N GLU A 51 -12.22 5.76 3.22
CA GLU A 51 -13.06 5.74 2.03
C GLU A 51 -14.10 4.63 2.12
N ALA A 52 -15.21 4.93 2.80
CA ALA A 52 -16.27 3.95 3.06
C ALA A 52 -17.08 3.53 1.81
N ASP A 53 -17.13 4.39 0.77
CA ASP A 53 -18.17 4.32 -0.25
C ASP A 53 -17.68 4.15 -1.70
N ALA A 54 -16.36 4.24 -1.98
CA ALA A 54 -15.84 4.36 -3.35
C ALA A 54 -14.89 3.24 -3.81
N ASP A 55 -14.47 2.34 -2.91
CA ASP A 55 -13.65 1.15 -3.26
C ASP A 55 -12.42 1.49 -4.13
N ARG A 56 -11.75 2.64 -3.85
CA ARG A 56 -10.56 3.10 -4.59
C ARG A 56 -9.25 2.72 -3.88
N ILE A 57 -9.30 2.08 -2.72
CA ILE A 57 -8.14 1.54 -2.01
C ILE A 57 -8.06 0.03 -2.25
N ASP A 58 -7.10 -0.39 -3.06
CA ASP A 58 -6.78 -1.80 -3.24
C ASP A 58 -5.70 -2.24 -2.26
N LEU A 59 -5.85 -3.42 -1.68
CA LEU A 59 -4.90 -3.96 -0.70
C LEU A 59 -4.30 -5.26 -1.25
N VAL A 60 -3.00 -5.24 -1.51
CA VAL A 60 -2.23 -6.40 -1.97
C VAL A 60 -1.24 -6.86 -0.90
N GLU A 61 -1.14 -8.17 -0.70
CA GLU A 61 -0.24 -8.73 0.31
C GLU A 61 1.13 -9.03 -0.29
N GLY A 62 2.18 -8.65 0.43
CA GLY A 62 3.55 -8.94 0.06
C GLY A 62 4.57 -8.34 1.03
N ASP A 63 5.84 -8.40 0.65
CA ASP A 63 6.95 -7.90 1.44
C ASP A 63 7.96 -7.18 0.54
N ILE A 64 8.39 -5.99 0.97
CA ILE A 64 9.35 -5.16 0.23
C ILE A 64 10.76 -5.77 0.15
N THR A 65 11.04 -6.78 0.97
CA THR A 65 12.33 -7.48 1.00
C THR A 65 12.37 -8.68 0.06
N ASP A 66 11.21 -9.16 -0.39
CA ASP A 66 11.10 -10.29 -1.30
C ASP A 66 11.31 -9.87 -2.76
N ALA A 67 11.75 -10.83 -3.58
CA ALA A 67 11.74 -10.66 -5.02
C ALA A 67 10.31 -10.37 -5.50
N ASP A 68 10.18 -9.44 -6.44
CA ASP A 68 8.90 -9.02 -7.02
C ASP A 68 7.86 -8.66 -5.94
N LEU A 69 8.33 -8.13 -4.81
CA LEU A 69 7.54 -7.74 -3.64
C LEU A 69 6.72 -8.88 -3.01
N GLY A 70 7.01 -10.14 -3.35
CA GLY A 70 6.19 -11.29 -2.96
C GLY A 70 4.86 -11.42 -3.72
N LEU A 71 4.67 -10.66 -4.81
CA LEU A 71 3.39 -10.62 -5.56
C LEU A 71 3.24 -11.74 -6.60
N GLY A 72 4.33 -12.42 -6.95
CA GLY A 72 4.30 -13.49 -7.96
C GLY A 72 3.78 -12.98 -9.31
N ASP A 73 2.87 -13.75 -9.92
CA ASP A 73 2.33 -13.43 -11.25
C ASP A 73 1.58 -12.09 -11.31
N ALA A 74 1.13 -11.55 -10.16
CA ALA A 74 0.45 -10.25 -10.10
C ALA A 74 1.40 -9.05 -10.21
N TYR A 75 2.71 -9.27 -10.12
CA TYR A 75 3.71 -8.20 -10.18
C TYR A 75 3.68 -7.46 -11.52
N ASP A 76 3.70 -8.20 -12.62
CA ASP A 76 3.78 -7.62 -13.97
C ASP A 76 2.57 -6.74 -14.27
N ASP A 77 1.37 -7.22 -13.96
CA ASP A 77 0.13 -6.47 -14.13
C ASP A 77 0.14 -5.19 -13.27
N LEU A 78 0.52 -5.30 -11.99
CA LEU A 78 0.60 -4.13 -11.10
C LEU A 78 1.66 -3.12 -11.56
N GLN A 79 2.80 -3.61 -12.07
CA GLN A 79 3.87 -2.78 -12.60
C GLN A 79 3.39 -1.99 -13.82
N ASP A 80 2.70 -2.63 -14.76
CA ASP A 80 2.18 -2.01 -15.97
C ASP A 80 1.07 -0.99 -15.66
N GLU A 81 0.29 -1.21 -14.60
CA GLU A 81 -0.79 -0.34 -14.15
C GLU A 81 -0.32 0.87 -13.32
N THR A 82 0.85 0.77 -12.69
CA THR A 82 1.34 1.79 -11.75
C THR A 82 1.83 3.04 -12.48
N VAL A 83 1.22 4.19 -12.18
CA VAL A 83 1.59 5.50 -12.76
C VAL A 83 2.47 6.35 -11.83
N GLU A 84 2.34 6.19 -10.53
CA GLU A 84 3.17 6.84 -9.50
C GLU A 84 3.43 5.84 -8.36
N ALA A 85 4.61 5.88 -7.76
CA ALA A 85 4.97 5.01 -6.63
C ALA A 85 5.46 5.82 -5.44
N TYR A 86 4.88 5.57 -4.26
CA TYR A 86 5.26 6.17 -2.98
C TYR A 86 5.74 5.11 -2.00
N HIS A 87 7.01 5.16 -1.62
CA HIS A 87 7.60 4.17 -0.72
C HIS A 87 7.82 4.74 0.68
N LEU A 88 7.02 4.29 1.64
CA LEU A 88 7.12 4.68 3.06
C LEU A 88 7.30 3.49 4.02
N ALA A 89 7.26 2.25 3.51
CA ALA A 89 7.52 1.08 4.33
C ALA A 89 8.99 1.05 4.78
N ALA A 90 9.21 1.06 6.09
CA ALA A 90 10.51 0.83 6.71
C ALA A 90 10.32 0.36 8.15
N ILE A 91 11.36 -0.28 8.69
CA ILE A 91 11.48 -0.47 10.14
C ILE A 91 11.99 0.85 10.71
N TYR A 92 11.11 1.57 11.40
CA TYR A 92 11.44 2.83 12.10
C TYR A 92 11.84 2.60 13.57
N ASP A 93 11.57 1.41 14.09
CA ASP A 93 11.95 1.05 15.45
C ASP A 93 13.46 0.76 15.51
N LEU A 94 14.20 1.74 16.03
CA LEU A 94 15.65 1.65 16.19
C LEU A 94 16.09 0.66 17.28
N THR A 95 15.14 0.05 18.01
CA THR A 95 15.43 -0.96 19.04
C THR A 95 15.37 -2.40 18.50
N MET A 96 14.93 -2.58 17.25
CA MET A 96 14.89 -3.88 16.58
C MET A 96 16.29 -4.34 16.16
N ASP A 97 16.44 -5.66 16.02
CA ASP A 97 17.62 -6.25 15.40
C ASP A 97 17.77 -5.77 13.95
N ARG A 98 19.03 -5.72 13.48
CA ARG A 98 19.35 -5.24 12.14
C ARG A 98 18.74 -6.11 11.04
N GLU A 99 18.61 -7.41 11.29
CA GLU A 99 17.98 -8.35 10.36
C GLU A 99 16.47 -8.38 10.65
N PRO A 100 15.61 -8.07 9.67
CA PRO A 100 14.17 -8.24 9.81
C PRO A 100 13.84 -9.71 10.09
N GLY A 101 12.93 -9.94 11.04
CA GLY A 101 12.39 -11.27 11.34
C GLY A 101 11.11 -11.58 10.58
#